data_AF-A0A0K9YZN4-F1
#
_entry.id   AF-A0A0K9YZN4-F1
#
_cell.length_a   1.000
_cell.length_b   1.000
_cell.length_c   1.000
_cell.angle_alpha   90.00
_cell.angle_beta   90.00
_cell.angle_gamma   90.00
#
_symmetry.space_group_name_H-M   'P 1'
#
loop_
_entity.id
_entity.type
_entity.pdbx_description
1 polymer ?
#
loop_
_entity_poly.entity_id
_entity_poly.type
_entity_poly.pdbx_seq_one_letter_code
_entity_poly.pdbx_strand_id
1 'polypeptide(L)'
;MQAMLDQARPGDTITIPEGDYEGPIRITKPLVLLANGNVKITNPSEEAAVTIQSDKVTIQGIKIVDKRINSEDATLLIRGNKNVLENIVIETMSTGIQLRQASSNTLHNIQVIGKVKERGTGNDAGHDHSKHLIKGQETPKSNEIAQKGNGIDLYDSHQNRIVSNQVTNAFDGIYVERSNGNEITQNHVEKSRYGYHFMGTSDTILSENTGSENVTGAMLMETTKATVLGNQLLKQQKNPNSQGILLYEVTNSKLQGNQIEGNRVGLYLERSQGIEVRQNQLKLNFIGMQLLNSRDNVLTENVFVSNVIQAQAQDSTTDRLDGNYWDNLQGLDVDGDNRSDLPYEMNPFYLGLTDAVPPYQLFFQAPGFVFLEGLFTNGTGITIRDAAPLMNPPDSQSSDTGGSSSWVTGILGALLLLGSGTIIYTGVKKQ
;
A
#
# COMPACT_ATOMS: atom_id res chain seq x y z
N MET A 1 9.43 27.21 24.98
CA MET A 1 9.01 27.43 23.58
C MET A 1 7.76 28.30 23.47
N GLN A 2 6.63 27.96 24.12
CA GLN A 2 5.37 28.73 24.00
C GLN A 2 5.53 30.25 24.23
N ALA A 3 6.22 30.67 25.29
CA ALA A 3 6.44 32.09 25.55
C ALA A 3 7.15 32.86 24.41
N MET A 4 8.03 32.20 23.64
CA MET A 4 8.67 32.82 22.46
C MET A 4 7.66 33.02 21.33
N LEU A 5 6.77 32.04 21.11
CA LEU A 5 5.70 32.10 20.11
C LEU A 5 4.68 33.20 20.45
N ASP A 6 4.37 33.35 21.74
CA ASP A 6 3.40 34.35 22.21
C ASP A 6 3.89 35.78 21.96
N GLN A 7 5.19 36.04 22.17
CA GLN A 7 5.83 37.35 21.97
C GLN A 7 6.05 37.71 20.49
N ALA A 8 6.14 36.71 19.60
CA ALA A 8 6.36 36.92 18.18
C ALA A 8 5.15 37.58 17.50
N ARG A 9 5.41 38.37 16.47
CA ARG A 9 4.39 38.97 15.60
C ARG A 9 4.01 38.01 14.47
N PRO A 10 2.80 38.11 13.92
CA PRO A 10 2.42 37.35 12.72
C PRO A 10 3.43 37.55 11.59
N GLY A 11 3.90 36.45 11.02
CA GLY A 11 4.89 36.41 9.93
C GLY A 11 6.35 36.35 10.41
N ASP A 12 6.61 36.46 11.72
CA ASP A 12 7.97 36.39 12.23
C ASP A 12 8.60 35.01 12.00
N THR A 13 9.92 35.03 11.78
CA THR A 13 10.76 33.84 11.79
C THR A 13 11.43 33.69 13.15
N ILE A 14 11.23 32.55 13.79
CA ILE A 14 11.76 32.21 15.10
C ILE A 14 12.76 31.07 14.93
N THR A 15 14.03 31.36 15.23
CA THR A 15 15.05 30.32 15.39
C THR A 15 14.92 29.73 16.79
N ILE A 16 14.61 28.44 16.88
CA ILE A 16 14.46 27.72 18.14
C ILE A 16 15.83 27.18 18.55
N PRO A 17 16.41 27.63 19.68
CA PRO A 17 17.67 27.10 20.17
C PRO A 17 17.60 25.59 20.42
N GLU A 18 18.73 24.90 20.30
CA GLU A 18 18.86 23.51 20.74
C GLU A 18 18.39 23.36 22.19
N GLY A 19 17.62 22.30 22.46
CA GLY A 19 17.10 22.03 23.79
C GLY A 19 15.87 21.12 23.81
N ASP A 20 15.55 20.68 25.03
CA ASP A 20 14.31 19.97 25.34
C ASP A 20 13.23 20.98 25.75
N TYR A 21 12.06 20.84 25.15
CA TYR A 21 10.89 21.68 25.41
C TYR A 21 9.70 20.79 25.80
N GLU A 22 8.87 21.29 26.69
CA GLU A 22 7.61 20.63 27.04
C GLU A 22 6.45 21.23 26.24
N GLY A 23 5.60 20.35 25.70
CA GLY A 23 4.29 20.71 25.18
C GLY A 23 3.26 20.91 26.31
N PRO A 24 2.04 21.34 25.98
CA PRO A 24 1.52 21.53 24.62
C PRO A 24 1.98 22.85 24.00
N ILE A 25 2.33 22.81 22.71
CA ILE A 25 2.69 24.00 21.91
C ILE A 25 1.53 24.37 20.99
N ARG A 26 1.04 25.61 21.08
CA ARG A 26 -0.09 26.12 20.29
C ARG A 26 0.36 27.26 19.40
N ILE A 27 0.20 27.07 18.09
CA ILE A 27 0.57 28.05 17.07
C ILE A 27 -0.71 28.65 16.49
N THR A 28 -1.06 29.85 16.96
CA THR A 28 -2.33 30.53 16.67
C THR A 28 -2.19 31.68 15.66
N LYS A 29 -0.96 32.01 15.27
CA LYS A 29 -0.65 33.05 14.28
C LYS A 29 0.33 32.51 13.24
N PRO A 30 0.37 33.07 12.01
CA PRO A 30 1.34 32.67 10.99
C PRO A 30 2.75 32.89 11.50
N LEU A 31 3.62 31.88 11.44
CA LEU A 31 5.00 31.93 11.94
C LEU A 31 5.88 30.97 11.15
N VAL A 32 7.18 31.27 11.08
CA VAL A 32 8.21 30.36 10.56
C VAL A 32 9.07 29.90 11.73
N LEU A 33 9.08 28.60 12.01
CA LEU A 33 9.79 27.98 13.14
C LEU A 33 10.93 27.13 12.61
N LEU A 34 12.17 27.55 12.89
CA LEU A 34 13.38 26.88 12.41
C LEU A 34 14.17 26.34 13.60
N ALA A 35 14.33 25.02 13.69
CA ALA A 35 15.19 24.41 14.69
C ALA A 35 16.67 24.74 14.41
N ASN A 36 17.40 25.15 15.45
CA ASN A 36 18.85 25.30 15.42
C ASN A 36 19.49 24.21 16.28
N GLY A 37 19.95 23.13 15.65
CA GLY A 37 20.43 21.94 16.34
C GLY A 37 19.30 21.01 16.79
N ASN A 38 19.51 20.26 17.86
CA ASN A 38 18.55 19.25 18.32
C ASN A 38 17.42 19.87 19.15
N VAL A 39 16.30 20.20 18.49
CA VAL A 39 15.09 20.67 19.18
C VAL A 39 14.16 19.49 19.42
N LYS A 40 13.89 19.17 20.68
CA LYS A 40 13.00 18.07 21.06
C LYS A 40 11.83 18.57 21.89
N ILE A 41 10.62 18.19 21.50
CA ILE A 41 9.38 18.45 22.23
C ILE A 41 8.94 17.14 22.89
N THR A 42 8.80 17.14 24.22
CA THR A 42 8.14 16.06 24.97
C THR A 42 6.74 16.48 25.40
N ASN A 43 5.79 15.57 25.38
CA ASN A 43 4.41 15.86 25.79
C ASN A 43 4.06 15.26 27.16
N PRO A 44 4.09 16.05 28.24
CA PRO A 44 3.61 15.60 29.55
C PRO A 44 2.09 15.78 29.74
N SER A 45 1.42 16.48 28.82
CA SER A 45 0.00 16.83 28.92
C SER A 45 -0.92 15.73 28.35
N GLU A 46 -2.23 15.88 28.55
CA GLU A 46 -3.23 15.01 27.89
C GLU A 46 -3.55 15.47 26.45
N GLU A 47 -3.24 16.72 26.11
CA GLU A 47 -3.51 17.34 24.80
C GLU A 47 -2.43 17.02 23.76
N ALA A 48 -2.68 17.33 22.49
CA ALA A 48 -1.67 17.23 21.43
C ALA A 48 -0.37 17.99 21.77
N ALA A 49 0.78 17.38 21.46
CA ALA A 49 2.10 17.97 21.75
C ALA A 49 2.30 19.29 21.00
N VAL A 50 1.83 19.34 19.75
CA VAL A 50 1.84 20.54 18.91
C VAL A 50 0.49 20.68 18.21
N THR A 51 -0.13 21.85 18.32
CA THR A 51 -1.35 22.22 17.59
C THR A 51 -1.10 23.43 16.71
N ILE A 52 -1.30 23.28 15.40
CA ILE A 52 -1.27 24.36 14.40
C ILE A 52 -2.70 24.79 14.10
N GLN A 53 -3.11 25.93 14.67
CA GLN A 53 -4.45 26.51 14.45
C GLN A 53 -4.44 27.59 13.37
N SER A 54 -3.28 28.18 13.08
CA SER A 54 -3.14 29.24 12.09
C SER A 54 -2.83 28.72 10.69
N ASP A 55 -3.11 29.54 9.70
CA ASP A 55 -2.67 29.34 8.32
C ASP A 55 -1.21 29.82 8.15
N LYS A 56 -0.54 29.32 7.11
CA LYS A 56 0.80 29.78 6.69
C LYS A 56 1.88 29.68 7.78
N VAL A 57 1.81 28.62 8.57
CA VAL A 57 2.85 28.23 9.52
C VAL A 57 3.88 27.35 8.81
N THR A 58 5.16 27.62 9.03
CA THR A 58 6.25 26.74 8.62
C THR A 58 6.93 26.17 9.86
N ILE A 59 7.17 24.86 9.90
CA ILE A 59 7.93 24.20 10.97
C ILE A 59 9.01 23.32 10.32
N GLN A 60 10.26 23.53 10.72
CA GLN A 60 11.38 22.76 10.20
C GLN A 60 12.30 22.22 11.31
N GLY A 61 12.63 20.93 11.22
CA GLY A 61 13.77 20.33 11.95
C GLY A 61 13.48 19.94 13.40
N ILE A 62 12.23 19.70 13.79
CA ILE A 62 11.86 19.40 15.18
C ILE A 62 11.63 17.90 15.39
N LYS A 63 12.08 17.38 16.52
CA LYS A 63 11.70 16.05 17.03
C LYS A 63 10.58 16.16 18.06
N ILE A 64 9.55 15.34 17.96
CA ILE A 64 8.46 15.24 18.92
C ILE A 64 8.43 13.82 19.49
N VAL A 65 8.45 13.70 20.81
CA VAL A 65 8.33 12.42 21.54
C VAL A 65 7.09 12.47 22.41
N ASP A 66 6.09 11.70 22.00
CA ASP A 66 4.80 11.61 22.67
C ASP A 66 4.64 10.23 23.31
N LYS A 67 4.56 10.21 24.65
CA LYS A 67 4.47 8.98 25.44
C LYS A 67 3.03 8.63 25.81
N ARG A 68 2.06 9.42 25.39
CA ARG A 68 0.64 9.10 25.59
C ARG A 68 0.31 7.80 24.86
N ILE A 69 -0.45 6.94 25.51
CA ILE A 69 -0.98 5.71 24.93
C ILE A 69 -2.46 5.93 24.62
N ASN A 70 -2.94 5.40 23.49
CA ASN A 70 -4.36 5.37 23.13
C ASN A 70 -5.07 6.75 23.22
N SER A 71 -4.33 7.85 22.99
CA SER A 71 -4.90 9.20 23.07
C SER A 71 -5.85 9.46 21.90
N GLU A 72 -6.99 10.12 22.18
CA GLU A 72 -7.92 10.60 21.14
C GLU A 72 -7.26 11.68 20.26
N ASP A 73 -6.35 12.48 20.82
CA ASP A 73 -5.62 13.53 20.12
C ASP A 73 -4.33 12.99 19.48
N ALA A 74 -4.06 13.40 18.24
CA ALA A 74 -2.76 13.16 17.60
C ALA A 74 -1.61 13.84 18.35
N THR A 75 -0.39 13.39 18.07
CA THR A 75 0.83 14.06 18.54
C THR A 75 1.00 15.45 17.92
N LEU A 76 0.73 15.59 16.62
CA LEU A 76 0.71 16.87 15.91
C LEU A 76 -0.65 17.06 15.24
N LEU A 77 -1.41 18.07 15.66
CA LEU A 77 -2.72 18.41 15.11
C LEU A 77 -2.66 19.67 14.25
N ILE A 78 -3.16 19.59 13.02
CA ILE A 78 -3.22 20.69 12.05
C ILE A 78 -4.69 21.00 11.74
N ARG A 79 -5.08 22.25 11.97
CA ARG A 79 -6.40 22.80 11.59
C ARG A 79 -6.32 23.95 10.60
N GLY A 80 -5.14 24.59 10.48
CA GLY A 80 -4.91 25.65 9.51
C GLY A 80 -4.57 25.14 8.11
N ASN A 81 -4.57 26.06 7.17
CA ASN A 81 -4.31 25.83 5.75
C ASN A 81 -2.94 26.38 5.34
N LYS A 82 -2.42 25.88 4.21
CA LYS A 82 -1.19 26.43 3.60
C LYS A 82 0.02 26.38 4.53
N ASN A 83 0.06 25.40 5.44
CA ASN A 83 1.18 25.16 6.32
C ASN A 83 2.23 24.29 5.63
N VAL A 84 3.48 24.44 6.04
CA VAL A 84 4.62 23.66 5.55
C VAL A 84 5.32 23.02 6.74
N LEU A 85 5.37 21.69 6.76
CA LEU A 85 6.06 20.92 7.79
C LEU A 85 7.17 20.13 7.11
N GLU A 86 8.40 20.32 7.59
CA GLU A 86 9.58 19.75 6.94
C GLU A 86 10.58 19.18 7.96
N ASN A 87 11.18 18.02 7.64
CA ASN A 87 12.24 17.42 8.44
C ASN A 87 11.84 17.23 9.91
N ILE A 88 10.63 16.69 10.13
CA ILE A 88 10.09 16.44 11.48
C ILE A 88 10.23 14.96 11.79
N VAL A 89 10.60 14.63 13.03
CA VAL A 89 10.60 13.25 13.54
C VAL A 89 9.59 13.12 14.67
N ILE A 90 8.65 12.19 14.55
CA ILE A 90 7.62 11.91 15.56
C ILE A 90 7.80 10.48 16.07
N GLU A 91 7.97 10.34 17.37
CA GLU A 91 7.88 9.05 18.07
C GLU A 91 6.62 9.05 18.93
N THR A 92 5.71 8.12 18.68
CA THR A 92 4.39 8.12 19.34
C THR A 92 3.85 6.72 19.61
N MET A 93 2.92 6.61 20.56
CA MET A 93 2.08 5.42 20.80
C MET A 93 0.59 5.72 20.54
N SER A 94 0.29 6.80 19.82
CA SER A 94 -1.03 7.20 19.33
C SER A 94 -0.92 7.61 17.85
N THR A 95 -1.86 8.42 17.35
CA THR A 95 -1.79 8.96 15.98
C THR A 95 -0.68 9.99 15.85
N GLY A 96 0.17 9.89 14.83
CA GLY A 96 1.30 10.80 14.62
C GLY A 96 0.86 12.21 14.25
N ILE A 97 0.26 12.35 13.08
CA ILE A 97 -0.21 13.63 12.54
C ILE A 97 -1.67 13.54 12.15
N GLN A 98 -2.47 14.54 12.54
CA GLN A 98 -3.83 14.71 12.08
C GLN A 98 -4.03 16.05 11.39
N LEU A 99 -4.60 16.01 10.19
CA LEU A 99 -5.20 17.14 9.49
C LEU A 99 -6.71 17.03 9.66
N ARG A 100 -7.31 18.08 10.22
CA ARG A 100 -8.75 18.17 10.44
C ARG A 100 -9.25 19.47 9.81
N GLN A 101 -9.98 19.36 8.72
CA GLN A 101 -10.47 20.52 7.95
C GLN A 101 -9.33 21.45 7.51
N ALA A 102 -8.19 20.86 7.16
CA ALA A 102 -6.93 21.55 6.92
C ALA A 102 -6.47 21.27 5.49
N SER A 103 -6.52 22.29 4.63
CA SER A 103 -6.31 22.17 3.19
C SER A 103 -5.05 22.88 2.70
N SER A 104 -4.54 22.44 1.55
CA SER A 104 -3.37 23.03 0.89
C SER A 104 -2.09 23.03 1.73
N ASN A 105 -1.94 22.09 2.66
CA ASN A 105 -0.72 21.93 3.46
C ASN A 105 0.30 21.05 2.73
N THR A 106 1.58 21.26 3.03
CA THR A 106 2.68 20.42 2.55
C THR A 106 3.38 19.77 3.74
N LEU A 107 3.38 18.44 3.77
CA LEU A 107 4.11 17.62 4.73
C LEU A 107 5.22 16.90 3.97
N HIS A 108 6.47 17.27 4.25
CA HIS A 108 7.62 16.80 3.51
C HIS A 108 8.74 16.28 4.41
N ASN A 109 9.37 15.16 4.05
CA ASN A 109 10.48 14.57 4.80
C ASN A 109 10.16 14.36 6.29
N ILE A 110 8.94 13.92 6.61
CA ILE A 110 8.53 13.61 7.97
C ILE A 110 8.72 12.12 8.24
N GLN A 111 9.25 11.79 9.42
CA GLN A 111 9.34 10.43 9.91
C GLN A 111 8.38 10.22 11.08
N VAL A 112 7.40 9.32 10.94
CA VAL A 112 6.48 8.92 12.02
C VAL A 112 6.79 7.48 12.43
N ILE A 113 7.13 7.30 13.70
CA ILE A 113 7.56 6.02 14.27
C ILE A 113 6.59 5.62 15.39
N GLY A 114 5.76 4.61 15.13
CA GLY A 114 4.95 3.96 16.16
C GLY A 114 5.82 3.16 17.14
N LYS A 115 5.69 3.41 18.44
CA LYS A 115 6.45 2.75 19.52
C LYS A 115 5.68 1.65 20.24
N VAL A 116 4.54 1.22 19.67
CA VAL A 116 3.74 0.10 20.19
C VAL A 116 4.45 -1.21 19.89
N LYS A 117 4.68 -2.03 20.91
CA LYS A 117 5.28 -3.38 20.74
C LYS A 117 4.24 -4.33 20.14
N GLU A 118 4.58 -4.97 19.04
CA GLU A 118 3.74 -6.04 18.48
C GLU A 118 3.72 -7.24 19.45
N ARG A 119 2.52 -7.67 19.86
CA ARG A 119 2.36 -8.97 20.52
C ARG A 119 2.38 -10.05 19.44
N GLY A 120 3.04 -11.17 19.73
CA GLY A 120 3.18 -12.31 18.81
C GLY A 120 1.87 -12.64 18.10
N THR A 121 1.98 -12.79 16.78
CA THR A 121 0.94 -13.10 15.80
C THR A 121 -0.11 -14.10 16.31
N GLY A 122 -1.33 -13.61 16.52
CA GLY A 122 -2.49 -14.42 16.86
C GLY A 122 -3.79 -13.72 16.48
N ASN A 123 -4.25 -13.94 15.24
CA ASN A 123 -5.65 -14.00 14.82
C ASN A 123 -6.60 -12.78 15.03
N ASP A 124 -6.16 -11.53 14.88
CA ASP A 124 -7.08 -10.37 15.00
C ASP A 124 -7.04 -9.41 13.79
N ALA A 125 -6.93 -9.93 12.57
CA ALA A 125 -6.97 -9.12 11.35
C ALA A 125 -7.96 -9.70 10.31
N GLY A 126 -9.25 -9.52 10.59
CA GLY A 126 -10.35 -9.83 9.67
C GLY A 126 -11.57 -8.95 9.95
N HIS A 127 -11.85 -8.07 9.00
CA HIS A 127 -13.11 -7.37 8.70
C HIS A 127 -14.05 -6.97 9.85
N ASP A 128 -14.03 -5.68 10.20
CA ASP A 128 -15.23 -4.93 10.57
C ASP A 128 -15.11 -3.49 10.03
N HIS A 129 -15.96 -3.15 9.06
CA HIS A 129 -16.09 -1.80 8.48
C HIS A 129 -17.10 -0.92 9.24
N SER A 130 -17.44 -1.25 10.50
CA SER A 130 -18.50 -0.55 11.26
C SER A 130 -18.10 0.00 12.64
N LYS A 131 -16.82 0.31 12.88
CA LYS A 131 -16.42 1.02 14.12
C LYS A 131 -15.64 2.31 13.88
N HIS A 132 -16.26 3.21 13.12
CA HIS A 132 -16.11 4.64 13.39
C HIS A 132 -17.10 5.05 14.48
N LEU A 133 -16.59 5.16 15.71
CA LEU A 133 -17.15 5.87 16.89
C LEU A 133 -18.54 5.45 17.43
N ILE A 134 -18.56 4.81 18.60
CA ILE A 134 -19.55 5.09 19.67
C ILE A 134 -18.83 5.13 21.02
N LYS A 135 -18.92 6.29 21.71
CA LYS A 135 -18.55 6.50 23.11
C LYS A 135 -19.58 5.86 24.04
N GLY A 136 -19.11 5.24 25.13
CA GLY A 136 -19.94 4.97 26.30
C GLY A 136 -19.52 3.75 27.12
N GLN A 137 -18.58 3.94 28.05
CA GLN A 137 -18.70 3.60 29.47
C GLN A 137 -17.32 3.62 30.16
N GLU A 138 -17.26 4.34 31.27
CA GLU A 138 -16.10 4.45 32.14
C GLU A 138 -15.78 3.13 32.84
N THR A 139 -14.51 2.71 32.79
CA THR A 139 -13.89 1.90 33.86
C THR A 139 -12.47 2.45 34.13
N PRO A 140 -12.03 2.63 35.39
CA PRO A 140 -10.76 3.29 35.67
C PRO A 140 -9.52 2.36 35.61
N LYS A 141 -8.50 2.83 34.87
CA LYS A 141 -7.03 2.63 34.92
C LYS A 141 -6.44 1.49 35.78
N SER A 142 -6.00 0.41 35.13
CA SER A 142 -4.61 -0.13 35.17
C SER A 142 -4.52 -1.51 34.49
N ASN A 143 -4.43 -1.53 33.15
CA ASN A 143 -3.90 -2.59 32.28
C ASN A 143 -4.06 -2.22 30.79
N GLU A 144 -4.07 -0.93 30.45
CA GLU A 144 -4.30 -0.50 29.07
C GLU A 144 -3.13 -0.94 28.18
N ILE A 145 -3.44 -1.76 27.20
CA ILE A 145 -2.50 -2.19 26.18
C ILE A 145 -2.45 -1.07 25.14
N ALA A 146 -1.25 -0.56 24.87
CA ALA A 146 -1.06 0.42 23.80
C ALA A 146 -1.47 -0.18 22.46
N GLN A 147 -2.30 0.54 21.71
CA GLN A 147 -2.75 0.22 20.37
C GLN A 147 -2.09 1.18 19.38
N LYS A 148 -1.84 0.72 18.16
CA LYS A 148 -1.28 1.58 17.12
C LYS A 148 -2.32 2.65 16.75
N GLY A 149 -1.90 3.91 16.61
CA GLY A 149 -2.66 4.96 15.95
C GLY A 149 -2.22 5.11 14.49
N ASN A 150 -2.90 5.96 13.73
CA ASN A 150 -2.53 6.24 12.34
C ASN A 150 -1.21 7.01 12.26
N GLY A 151 -0.47 6.89 11.15
CA GLY A 151 0.74 7.67 10.93
C GLY A 151 0.42 9.12 10.62
N ILE A 152 -0.15 9.32 9.43
CA ILE A 152 -0.66 10.60 8.94
C ILE A 152 -2.13 10.42 8.57
N ASP A 153 -3.01 11.22 9.16
CA ASP A 153 -4.46 11.07 9.07
C ASP A 153 -5.10 12.38 8.60
N LEU A 154 -5.77 12.33 7.44
CA LEU A 154 -6.48 13.44 6.82
C LEU A 154 -7.98 13.19 6.89
N TYR A 155 -8.72 14.15 7.43
CA TYR A 155 -10.19 14.15 7.42
C TYR A 155 -10.70 15.51 6.96
N ASP A 156 -11.58 15.51 5.95
CA ASP A 156 -12.17 16.73 5.36
C ASP A 156 -11.09 17.74 4.91
N SER A 157 -9.95 17.23 4.44
CA SER A 157 -8.70 17.98 4.25
C SER A 157 -8.23 17.84 2.81
N HIS A 158 -8.32 18.92 2.04
CA HIS A 158 -8.23 18.87 0.58
C HIS A 158 -6.92 19.44 0.06
N GLN A 159 -6.51 19.00 -1.14
CA GLN A 159 -5.40 19.62 -1.89
C GLN A 159 -4.08 19.67 -1.11
N ASN A 160 -3.86 18.73 -0.19
CA ASN A 160 -2.62 18.60 0.56
C ASN A 160 -1.59 17.80 -0.23
N ARG A 161 -0.32 18.08 0.05
CA ARG A 161 0.84 17.39 -0.52
C ARG A 161 1.55 16.64 0.61
N ILE A 162 1.51 15.32 0.55
CA ILE A 162 2.17 14.41 1.49
C ILE A 162 3.31 13.74 0.73
N VAL A 163 4.53 14.28 0.88
CA VAL A 163 5.64 13.98 -0.04
C VAL A 163 6.89 13.50 0.69
N SER A 164 7.48 12.38 0.28
CA SER A 164 8.76 11.88 0.82
C SER A 164 8.74 11.61 2.33
N ASN A 165 7.60 11.20 2.88
CA ASN A 165 7.47 10.86 4.30
C ASN A 165 7.73 9.38 4.53
N GLN A 166 8.18 9.04 5.74
CA GLN A 166 8.35 7.66 6.20
C GLN A 166 7.41 7.40 7.38
N VAL A 167 6.58 6.36 7.27
CA VAL A 167 5.71 5.91 8.36
C VAL A 167 6.00 4.44 8.66
N THR A 168 6.33 4.16 9.91
CA THR A 168 6.62 2.80 10.37
C THR A 168 5.77 2.45 11.58
N ASN A 169 5.21 1.24 11.60
CA ASN A 169 4.52 0.66 12.75
C ASN A 169 3.29 1.45 13.21
N ALA A 170 2.53 1.98 12.25
CA ALA A 170 1.23 2.63 12.49
C ALA A 170 0.07 1.65 12.31
N PHE A 171 -1.14 2.02 12.72
CA PHE A 171 -2.36 1.27 12.42
C PHE A 171 -2.63 1.32 10.93
N ASP A 172 -3.03 2.47 10.40
CA ASP A 172 -2.89 2.78 8.97
C ASP A 172 -1.77 3.80 8.79
N GLY A 173 -0.95 3.64 7.76
CA GLY A 173 0.22 4.50 7.55
C GLY A 173 -0.17 5.91 7.15
N ILE A 174 -0.75 6.05 5.96
CA ILE A 174 -1.35 7.30 5.47
C ILE A 174 -2.83 7.05 5.22
N TYR A 175 -3.67 7.65 6.06
CA TYR A 175 -5.13 7.54 6.02
C TYR A 175 -5.75 8.84 5.49
N VAL A 176 -6.63 8.72 4.50
CA VAL A 176 -7.25 9.85 3.79
C VAL A 176 -8.74 9.60 3.70
N GLU A 177 -9.52 10.37 4.46
CA GLU A 177 -10.98 10.22 4.54
C GLU A 177 -11.70 11.50 4.14
N ARG A 178 -12.69 11.38 3.24
CA ARG A 178 -13.51 12.51 2.73
C ARG A 178 -12.65 13.70 2.29
N SER A 179 -11.50 13.40 1.69
CA SER A 179 -10.40 14.34 1.47
C SER A 179 -9.95 14.23 0.01
N ASN A 180 -10.30 15.25 -0.78
CA ASN A 180 -10.20 15.24 -2.24
C ASN A 180 -9.00 16.03 -2.76
N GLY A 181 -8.52 15.66 -3.95
CA GLY A 181 -7.47 16.37 -4.66
C GLY A 181 -6.11 16.33 -3.98
N ASN A 182 -5.86 15.34 -3.12
CA ASN A 182 -4.59 15.24 -2.39
C ASN A 182 -3.52 14.55 -3.26
N GLU A 183 -2.26 14.91 -3.03
CA GLU A 183 -1.09 14.29 -3.66
C GLU A 183 -0.27 13.54 -2.60
N ILE A 184 -0.26 12.21 -2.71
CA ILE A 184 0.49 11.31 -1.84
C ILE A 184 1.60 10.71 -2.69
N THR A 185 2.81 11.27 -2.57
CA THR A 185 3.91 10.99 -3.51
C THR A 185 5.21 10.63 -2.81
N GLN A 186 5.91 9.61 -3.30
CA GLN A 186 7.27 9.23 -2.83
C GLN A 186 7.35 8.90 -1.32
N ASN A 187 6.26 8.48 -0.69
CA ASN A 187 6.26 8.09 0.71
C ASN A 187 6.64 6.60 0.85
N HIS A 188 7.22 6.25 1.99
CA HIS A 188 7.51 4.86 2.38
C HIS A 188 6.69 4.48 3.60
N VAL A 189 5.88 3.43 3.48
CA VAL A 189 5.05 2.94 4.59
C VAL A 189 5.28 1.46 4.85
N GLU A 190 5.57 1.13 6.11
CA GLU A 190 5.82 -0.25 6.53
C GLU A 190 5.18 -0.63 7.86
N LYS A 191 4.87 -1.93 8.00
CA LYS A 191 4.38 -2.55 9.24
C LYS A 191 3.05 -1.97 9.74
N SER A 192 2.19 -1.61 8.81
CA SER A 192 0.83 -1.14 9.07
C SER A 192 -0.22 -2.15 8.62
N ARG A 193 -1.45 -1.99 9.11
CA ARG A 193 -2.60 -2.72 8.57
C ARG A 193 -2.77 -2.32 7.10
N TYR A 194 -2.98 -1.04 6.84
CA TYR A 194 -2.98 -0.50 5.48
C TYR A 194 -1.82 0.48 5.31
N GLY A 195 -1.05 0.31 4.24
CA GLY A 195 0.02 1.25 3.91
C GLY A 195 -0.56 2.62 3.55
N TYR A 196 -1.41 2.62 2.52
CA TYR A 196 -2.17 3.78 2.06
C TYR A 196 -3.65 3.43 2.08
N HIS A 197 -4.47 4.22 2.78
CA HIS A 197 -5.90 3.92 2.94
C HIS A 197 -6.74 5.15 2.59
N PHE A 198 -7.47 5.07 1.48
CA PHE A 198 -8.36 6.12 1.00
C PHE A 198 -9.82 5.70 1.21
N MET A 199 -10.61 6.57 1.82
CA MET A 199 -12.02 6.35 2.10
C MET A 199 -12.84 7.56 1.65
N GLY A 200 -13.69 7.38 0.64
CA GLY A 200 -14.57 8.44 0.14
C GLY A 200 -13.78 9.62 -0.46
N THR A 201 -12.80 9.34 -1.31
CA THR A 201 -11.94 10.36 -1.93
C THR A 201 -12.24 10.57 -3.42
N SER A 202 -11.95 11.77 -3.93
CA SER A 202 -11.96 12.06 -5.36
C SER A 202 -10.67 12.73 -5.83
N ASP A 203 -10.32 12.49 -7.09
CA ASP A 203 -9.23 13.20 -7.81
C ASP A 203 -7.88 13.16 -7.05
N THR A 204 -7.66 12.10 -6.27
CA THR A 204 -6.49 11.94 -5.40
C THR A 204 -5.42 11.11 -6.11
N ILE A 205 -4.17 11.54 -5.98
CA ILE A 205 -3.02 10.94 -6.64
C ILE A 205 -2.21 10.16 -5.60
N LEU A 206 -1.95 8.89 -5.90
CA LEU A 206 -1.02 8.03 -5.19
C LEU A 206 0.10 7.65 -6.16
N SER A 207 1.26 8.29 -6.07
CA SER A 207 2.34 8.09 -7.05
C SER A 207 3.72 7.81 -6.43
N GLU A 208 4.47 6.89 -7.04
CA GLU A 208 5.87 6.60 -6.69
C GLU A 208 6.09 6.24 -5.21
N ASN A 209 5.07 5.69 -4.55
CA ASN A 209 5.17 5.30 -3.14
C ASN A 209 5.62 3.84 -2.99
N THR A 210 6.21 3.52 -1.84
CA THR A 210 6.63 2.16 -1.49
C THR A 210 5.88 1.67 -0.25
N GLY A 211 5.23 0.51 -0.38
CA GLY A 211 4.58 -0.19 0.72
C GLY A 211 5.15 -1.59 0.91
N SER A 212 5.63 -1.92 2.11
CA SER A 212 6.16 -3.26 2.44
C SER A 212 5.80 -3.71 3.84
N GLU A 213 5.67 -5.02 4.06
CA GLU A 213 5.31 -5.60 5.37
C GLU A 213 4.00 -5.03 5.97
N ASN A 214 3.11 -4.46 5.14
CA ASN A 214 1.76 -4.07 5.56
C ASN A 214 0.80 -5.25 5.38
N VAL A 215 -0.37 -5.26 6.02
CA VAL A 215 -1.37 -6.31 5.69
C VAL A 215 -1.86 -6.11 4.25
N THR A 216 -2.31 -4.89 3.92
CA THR A 216 -2.60 -4.47 2.54
C THR A 216 -1.74 -3.26 2.17
N GLY A 217 -1.14 -3.28 0.98
CA GLY A 217 -0.26 -2.21 0.51
C GLY A 217 -1.01 -0.89 0.32
N ALA A 218 -2.02 -0.90 -0.55
CA ALA A 218 -2.94 0.22 -0.74
C ALA A 218 -4.41 -0.25 -0.76
N MET A 219 -5.28 0.44 -0.05
CA MET A 219 -6.73 0.22 -0.05
C MET A 219 -7.44 1.50 -0.46
N LEU A 220 -8.16 1.46 -1.58
CA LEU A 220 -9.01 2.56 -2.04
C LEU A 220 -10.47 2.10 -1.91
N MET A 221 -11.25 2.84 -1.14
CA MET A 221 -12.65 2.54 -0.84
C MET A 221 -13.51 3.75 -1.23
N GLU A 222 -14.62 3.49 -1.93
CA GLU A 222 -15.60 4.51 -2.32
C GLU A 222 -14.94 5.71 -3.02
N THR A 223 -13.95 5.43 -3.87
CA THR A 223 -13.06 6.43 -4.46
C THR A 223 -13.38 6.65 -5.94
N THR A 224 -13.26 7.89 -6.42
CA THR A 224 -13.49 8.22 -7.84
C THR A 224 -12.35 9.02 -8.45
N LYS A 225 -12.01 8.78 -9.71
CA LYS A 225 -10.96 9.52 -10.43
C LYS A 225 -9.59 9.50 -9.73
N ALA A 226 -9.28 8.43 -9.02
CA ALA A 226 -7.95 8.27 -8.45
C ALA A 226 -6.91 7.98 -9.55
N THR A 227 -5.70 8.48 -9.35
CA THR A 227 -4.53 8.14 -10.18
C THR A 227 -3.49 7.44 -9.33
N VAL A 228 -3.26 6.16 -9.62
CA VAL A 228 -2.33 5.28 -8.91
C VAL A 228 -1.18 4.92 -9.86
N LEU A 229 -0.04 5.60 -9.71
CA LEU A 229 1.04 5.60 -10.70
C LEU A 229 2.39 5.17 -10.12
N GLY A 230 3.04 4.16 -10.67
CA GLY A 230 4.45 3.87 -10.38
C GLY A 230 4.74 3.45 -8.94
N ASN A 231 3.75 2.95 -8.20
CA ASN A 231 3.94 2.53 -6.81
C ASN A 231 4.54 1.12 -6.74
N GLN A 232 5.29 0.84 -5.67
CA GLN A 232 5.90 -0.46 -5.38
C GLN A 232 5.26 -1.06 -4.11
N LEU A 233 4.42 -2.08 -4.28
CA LEU A 233 3.69 -2.75 -3.20
C LEU A 233 4.25 -4.17 -3.06
N LEU A 234 5.31 -4.29 -2.26
CA LEU A 234 6.21 -5.44 -2.25
C LEU A 234 6.07 -6.22 -0.95
N LYS A 235 5.81 -7.53 -1.06
CA LYS A 235 5.89 -8.49 0.05
C LYS A 235 5.19 -7.94 1.28
N GLN A 236 3.90 -7.65 1.13
CA GLN A 236 3.03 -7.42 2.27
C GLN A 236 3.11 -8.63 3.23
N GLN A 237 2.60 -8.47 4.46
CA GLN A 237 2.72 -9.47 5.52
C GLN A 237 2.29 -10.86 5.03
N LYS A 238 2.88 -11.89 5.63
CA LYS A 238 2.47 -13.30 5.48
C LYS A 238 1.12 -13.54 6.18
N ASN A 239 0.12 -12.75 5.82
CA ASN A 239 -1.25 -12.84 6.27
C ASN A 239 -2.08 -13.45 5.14
N PRO A 240 -2.99 -14.41 5.44
CA PRO A 240 -3.89 -14.97 4.43
C PRO A 240 -4.79 -13.93 3.73
N ASN A 241 -4.99 -12.75 4.32
CA ASN A 241 -5.79 -11.66 3.76
C ASN A 241 -4.94 -10.60 3.03
N SER A 242 -3.64 -10.87 2.81
CA SER A 242 -2.72 -9.86 2.31
C SER A 242 -2.97 -9.48 0.85
N GLN A 243 -3.15 -8.19 0.57
CA GLN A 243 -3.28 -7.67 -0.79
C GLN A 243 -2.20 -6.64 -1.12
N GLY A 244 -1.77 -6.61 -2.38
CA GLY A 244 -0.94 -5.52 -2.88
C GLY A 244 -1.74 -4.22 -2.98
N ILE A 245 -2.78 -4.24 -3.83
CA ILE A 245 -3.74 -3.15 -4.00
C ILE A 245 -5.16 -3.72 -3.94
N LEU A 246 -6.02 -3.13 -3.10
CA LEU A 246 -7.45 -3.41 -3.02
C LEU A 246 -8.26 -2.18 -3.46
N LEU A 247 -9.12 -2.37 -4.46
CA LEU A 247 -10.12 -1.39 -4.89
C LEU A 247 -11.51 -1.92 -4.51
N TYR A 248 -12.21 -1.21 -3.63
CA TYR A 248 -13.58 -1.52 -3.23
C TYR A 248 -14.51 -0.36 -3.58
N GLU A 249 -15.48 -0.61 -4.46
CA GLU A 249 -16.41 0.43 -4.96
C GLU A 249 -15.68 1.65 -5.55
N VAL A 250 -14.61 1.40 -6.33
CA VAL A 250 -13.83 2.46 -7.00
C VAL A 250 -14.35 2.69 -8.41
N THR A 251 -14.34 3.94 -8.86
CA THR A 251 -14.88 4.33 -10.18
C THR A 251 -13.95 5.22 -10.99
N ASN A 252 -13.95 5.07 -12.31
CA ASN A 252 -13.32 6.01 -13.26
C ASN A 252 -11.86 6.36 -12.91
N SER A 253 -11.08 5.37 -12.47
CA SER A 253 -9.75 5.58 -11.91
C SER A 253 -8.68 4.89 -12.76
N LYS A 254 -7.44 5.30 -12.59
CA LYS A 254 -6.30 4.82 -13.38
C LYS A 254 -5.23 4.20 -12.51
N LEU A 255 -4.81 2.99 -12.84
CA LEU A 255 -3.69 2.27 -12.26
C LEU A 255 -2.65 2.04 -13.36
N GLN A 256 -1.52 2.73 -13.30
CA GLN A 256 -0.48 2.61 -14.31
C GLN A 256 0.92 2.37 -13.72
N GLY A 257 1.69 1.47 -14.34
CA GLY A 257 3.13 1.34 -14.03
C GLY A 257 3.45 0.85 -12.63
N ASN A 258 2.50 0.26 -11.90
CA ASN A 258 2.72 -0.19 -10.53
C ASN A 258 3.40 -1.55 -10.51
N GLN A 259 4.31 -1.76 -9.56
CA GLN A 259 4.91 -3.06 -9.26
C GLN A 259 4.23 -3.66 -8.04
N ILE A 260 3.59 -4.81 -8.23
CA ILE A 260 2.80 -5.49 -7.22
C ILE A 260 3.34 -6.91 -7.08
N GLU A 261 4.12 -7.14 -6.03
CA GLU A 261 4.95 -8.34 -5.93
C GLU A 261 4.80 -9.08 -4.60
N GLY A 262 4.68 -10.41 -4.66
CA GLY A 262 4.83 -11.26 -3.48
C GLY A 262 3.66 -11.20 -2.50
N ASN A 263 2.46 -10.88 -2.96
CA ASN A 263 1.24 -10.76 -2.14
C ASN A 263 0.33 -11.99 -2.30
N ARG A 264 -0.61 -12.21 -1.37
CA ARG A 264 -1.59 -13.30 -1.51
C ARG A 264 -2.58 -13.00 -2.65
N VAL A 265 -3.01 -11.75 -2.79
CA VAL A 265 -3.62 -11.23 -4.01
C VAL A 265 -2.85 -9.99 -4.43
N GLY A 266 -2.38 -9.91 -5.67
CA GLY A 266 -1.67 -8.74 -6.17
C GLY A 266 -2.62 -7.55 -6.26
N LEU A 267 -3.49 -7.57 -7.27
CA LEU A 267 -4.51 -6.55 -7.50
C LEU A 267 -5.91 -7.14 -7.32
N TYR A 268 -6.69 -6.58 -6.41
CA TYR A 268 -8.07 -7.01 -6.16
C TYR A 268 -9.05 -5.88 -6.45
N LEU A 269 -9.94 -6.09 -7.42
CA LEU A 269 -11.06 -5.20 -7.73
C LEU A 269 -12.35 -5.85 -7.27
N GLU A 270 -13.06 -5.16 -6.38
CA GLU A 270 -14.37 -5.56 -5.91
C GLU A 270 -15.37 -4.41 -6.16
N ARG A 271 -16.49 -4.73 -6.82
CA ARG A 271 -17.58 -3.79 -7.11
C ARG A 271 -17.11 -2.50 -7.78
N SER A 272 -16.04 -2.58 -8.55
CA SER A 272 -15.36 -1.43 -9.16
C SER A 272 -15.65 -1.34 -10.65
N GLN A 273 -15.66 -0.12 -11.18
CA GLN A 273 -16.05 0.13 -12.57
C GLN A 273 -15.24 1.22 -13.27
N GLY A 274 -15.04 1.06 -14.58
CA GLY A 274 -14.34 2.07 -15.38
C GLY A 274 -12.90 2.27 -14.95
N ILE A 275 -12.23 1.21 -14.49
CA ILE A 275 -10.83 1.25 -14.08
C ILE A 275 -9.93 0.99 -15.29
N GLU A 276 -8.99 1.89 -15.56
CA GLU A 276 -7.90 1.69 -16.54
C GLU A 276 -6.69 1.09 -15.81
N VAL A 277 -6.38 -0.18 -16.09
CA VAL A 277 -5.23 -0.89 -15.54
C VAL A 277 -4.22 -1.11 -16.67
N ARG A 278 -3.14 -0.33 -16.68
CA ARG A 278 -2.17 -0.33 -17.79
C ARG A 278 -0.72 -0.48 -17.34
N GLN A 279 0.07 -1.30 -18.04
CA GLN A 279 1.54 -1.37 -17.80
C GLN A 279 1.92 -1.71 -16.34
N ASN A 280 1.07 -2.43 -15.60
CA ASN A 280 1.40 -2.87 -14.25
C ASN A 280 2.14 -4.20 -14.29
N GLN A 281 3.04 -4.41 -13.33
CA GLN A 281 3.79 -5.64 -13.15
C GLN A 281 3.25 -6.40 -11.94
N LEU A 282 2.56 -7.51 -12.19
CA LEU A 282 1.98 -8.38 -11.16
C LEU A 282 2.80 -9.67 -11.10
N LYS A 283 3.72 -9.75 -10.12
CA LYS A 283 4.76 -10.78 -10.07
C LYS A 283 4.75 -11.56 -8.78
N LEU A 284 5.01 -12.86 -8.82
CA LEU A 284 5.23 -13.69 -7.62
C LEU A 284 4.08 -13.64 -6.60
N ASN A 285 2.87 -13.28 -7.02
CA ASN A 285 1.70 -13.29 -6.16
C ASN A 285 1.07 -14.68 -6.16
N PHE A 286 0.34 -15.03 -5.10
CA PHE A 286 -0.42 -16.29 -5.15
C PHE A 286 -1.58 -16.16 -6.16
N ILE A 287 -2.30 -15.05 -6.14
CA ILE A 287 -3.21 -14.63 -7.23
C ILE A 287 -2.68 -13.30 -7.78
N GLY A 288 -2.37 -13.22 -9.06
CA GLY A 288 -1.91 -11.98 -9.69
C GLY A 288 -3.00 -10.92 -9.63
N MET A 289 -4.17 -11.21 -10.18
CA MET A 289 -5.34 -10.34 -10.12
C MET A 289 -6.66 -11.07 -9.85
N GLN A 290 -7.56 -10.43 -9.11
CA GLN A 290 -8.91 -10.91 -8.87
C GLN A 290 -9.93 -9.82 -9.20
N LEU A 291 -10.97 -10.18 -9.96
CA LEU A 291 -12.14 -9.34 -10.23
C LEU A 291 -13.37 -9.95 -9.59
N LEU A 292 -14.11 -9.18 -8.80
CA LEU A 292 -15.37 -9.59 -8.20
C LEU A 292 -16.43 -8.52 -8.42
N ASN A 293 -17.57 -8.89 -9.01
CA ASN A 293 -18.71 -7.99 -9.25
C ASN A 293 -18.30 -6.66 -9.93
N SER A 294 -17.28 -6.69 -10.77
CA SER A 294 -16.68 -5.51 -11.40
C SER A 294 -17.04 -5.45 -12.88
N ARG A 295 -17.05 -4.26 -13.46
CA ARG A 295 -17.49 -4.08 -14.84
C ARG A 295 -16.85 -2.89 -15.55
N ASP A 296 -16.84 -2.93 -16.87
CA ASP A 296 -16.40 -1.84 -17.73
C ASP A 296 -14.94 -1.40 -17.47
N ASN A 297 -14.10 -2.31 -16.96
CA ASN A 297 -12.69 -2.05 -16.74
C ASN A 297 -11.88 -2.38 -18.01
N VAL A 298 -10.75 -1.71 -18.18
CA VAL A 298 -9.86 -1.88 -19.34
C VAL A 298 -8.47 -2.25 -18.86
N LEU A 299 -7.99 -3.43 -19.26
CA LEU A 299 -6.73 -4.01 -18.84
C LEU A 299 -5.82 -4.20 -20.05
N THR A 300 -4.74 -3.42 -20.11
CA THR A 300 -3.85 -3.41 -21.28
C THR A 300 -2.38 -3.40 -20.90
N GLU A 301 -1.55 -4.11 -21.66
CA GLU A 301 -0.08 -4.07 -21.51
C GLU A 301 0.42 -4.43 -20.09
N ASN A 302 -0.37 -5.16 -19.30
CA ASN A 302 0.06 -5.61 -17.97
C ASN A 302 0.89 -6.89 -18.08
N VAL A 303 1.78 -7.11 -17.12
CA VAL A 303 2.73 -8.22 -17.10
C VAL A 303 2.42 -9.12 -15.91
N PHE A 304 1.96 -10.34 -16.18
CA PHE A 304 1.66 -11.37 -15.20
C PHE A 304 2.73 -12.47 -15.25
N VAL A 305 3.56 -12.55 -14.20
CA VAL A 305 4.72 -13.46 -14.17
C VAL A 305 4.83 -14.17 -12.83
N SER A 306 4.97 -15.50 -12.89
CA SER A 306 5.24 -16.38 -11.77
C SER A 306 4.22 -16.24 -10.64
N ASN A 307 2.97 -15.93 -11.00
CA ASN A 307 1.86 -16.02 -10.07
C ASN A 307 1.36 -17.48 -10.01
N VAL A 308 0.84 -17.93 -8.87
CA VAL A 308 0.25 -19.29 -8.80
C VAL A 308 -1.03 -19.37 -9.63
N ILE A 309 -1.82 -18.29 -9.62
CA ILE A 309 -2.94 -18.04 -10.54
C ILE A 309 -2.70 -16.65 -11.13
N GLN A 310 -2.65 -16.51 -12.46
CA GLN A 310 -2.39 -15.19 -13.06
C GLN A 310 -3.53 -14.21 -12.82
N ALA A 311 -4.74 -14.61 -13.19
CA ALA A 311 -5.94 -13.84 -12.92
C ALA A 311 -7.19 -14.70 -12.91
N GLN A 312 -8.19 -14.26 -12.16
CA GLN A 312 -9.51 -14.88 -12.07
C GLN A 312 -10.60 -13.81 -11.92
N ALA A 313 -11.81 -14.14 -12.34
CA ALA A 313 -12.94 -13.22 -12.29
C ALA A 313 -14.23 -13.95 -11.91
N GLN A 314 -15.06 -13.33 -11.06
CA GLN A 314 -16.39 -13.82 -10.69
C GLN A 314 -17.39 -12.68 -10.80
N ASP A 315 -18.56 -12.99 -11.36
CA ASP A 315 -19.66 -12.03 -11.57
C ASP A 315 -19.23 -10.73 -12.26
N SER A 316 -18.20 -10.81 -13.11
CA SER A 316 -17.62 -9.71 -13.88
C SER A 316 -17.67 -10.11 -15.36
N THR A 317 -18.22 -9.28 -16.24
CA THR A 317 -18.59 -9.71 -17.61
C THR A 317 -18.30 -8.71 -18.73
N THR A 318 -18.17 -7.42 -18.44
CA THR A 318 -17.95 -6.38 -19.47
C THR A 318 -16.53 -5.82 -19.48
N ASP A 319 -15.61 -6.44 -18.74
CA ASP A 319 -14.22 -6.04 -18.71
C ASP A 319 -13.51 -6.41 -20.02
N ARG A 320 -12.64 -5.52 -20.50
CA ARG A 320 -11.90 -5.68 -21.75
C ARG A 320 -10.42 -5.83 -21.47
N LEU A 321 -9.84 -6.90 -22.01
CA LEU A 321 -8.41 -7.20 -21.92
C LEU A 321 -7.83 -7.16 -23.34
N ASP A 322 -6.68 -6.50 -23.51
CA ASP A 322 -5.94 -6.49 -24.78
C ASP A 322 -4.43 -6.34 -24.54
N GLY A 323 -3.64 -7.21 -25.14
CA GLY A 323 -2.18 -7.08 -25.16
C GLY A 323 -1.53 -7.17 -23.79
N ASN A 324 -2.08 -7.98 -22.87
CA ASN A 324 -1.39 -8.32 -21.63
C ASN A 324 -0.43 -9.50 -21.89
N TYR A 325 0.64 -9.58 -21.11
CA TYR A 325 1.57 -10.71 -21.12
C TYR A 325 1.25 -11.67 -19.97
N TRP A 326 1.12 -12.96 -20.31
CA TRP A 326 0.82 -14.05 -19.37
C TRP A 326 1.89 -15.12 -19.53
N ASP A 327 2.72 -15.35 -18.52
CA ASP A 327 3.88 -16.26 -18.65
C ASP A 327 3.51 -17.75 -18.77
N ASN A 328 2.26 -18.12 -18.43
CA ASN A 328 1.73 -19.47 -18.61
C ASN A 328 0.95 -19.67 -19.93
N LEU A 329 0.85 -18.63 -20.77
CA LEU A 329 0.20 -18.75 -22.07
C LEU A 329 1.06 -19.57 -23.03
N GLN A 330 0.50 -20.65 -23.55
CA GLN A 330 1.06 -21.38 -24.69
C GLN A 330 0.50 -20.77 -25.98
N GLY A 331 1.00 -19.59 -26.34
CA GLY A 331 0.54 -18.80 -27.46
C GLY A 331 1.02 -19.32 -28.82
N LEU A 332 0.39 -18.80 -29.88
CA LEU A 332 0.77 -19.04 -31.28
C LEU A 332 0.76 -17.69 -31.99
N ASP A 333 1.82 -17.38 -32.75
CA ASP A 333 1.96 -16.14 -33.51
C ASP A 333 2.34 -16.54 -34.95
N VAL A 334 1.35 -16.58 -35.84
CA VAL A 334 1.53 -17.06 -37.23
C VAL A 334 2.04 -15.96 -38.15
N ASP A 335 1.67 -14.70 -37.90
CA ASP A 335 2.00 -13.57 -38.76
C ASP A 335 3.25 -12.78 -38.30
N GLY A 336 3.76 -13.06 -37.11
CA GLY A 336 5.00 -12.53 -36.57
C GLY A 336 4.86 -11.12 -35.97
N ASP A 337 3.66 -10.71 -35.58
CA ASP A 337 3.39 -9.38 -35.00
C ASP A 337 3.69 -9.28 -33.48
N ASN A 338 4.19 -10.37 -32.88
CA ASN A 338 4.49 -10.53 -31.45
C ASN A 338 3.24 -10.53 -30.55
N ARG A 339 2.06 -10.79 -31.12
CA ARG A 339 0.82 -11.09 -30.40
C ARG A 339 0.37 -12.52 -30.68
N SER A 340 -0.31 -13.11 -29.71
CA SER A 340 -0.85 -14.46 -29.82
C SER A 340 -2.19 -14.42 -30.57
N ASP A 341 -2.30 -15.23 -31.63
CA ASP A 341 -3.53 -15.58 -32.33
C ASP A 341 -4.51 -16.40 -31.45
N LEU A 342 -3.99 -16.98 -30.35
CA LEU A 342 -4.79 -17.69 -29.35
C LEU A 342 -5.14 -16.76 -28.18
N PRO A 343 -6.40 -16.74 -27.73
CA PRO A 343 -6.82 -15.90 -26.61
C PRO A 343 -6.35 -16.47 -25.27
N TYR A 344 -6.24 -15.59 -24.27
CA TYR A 344 -6.11 -15.97 -22.87
C TYR A 344 -7.44 -15.74 -22.14
N GLU A 345 -7.98 -16.75 -21.46
CA GLU A 345 -9.26 -16.66 -20.76
C GLU A 345 -9.07 -16.66 -19.23
N MET A 346 -9.76 -15.76 -18.52
CA MET A 346 -9.80 -15.78 -17.06
C MET A 346 -10.75 -16.86 -16.56
N ASN A 347 -10.22 -17.84 -15.82
CA ASN A 347 -11.00 -18.98 -15.34
C ASN A 347 -11.42 -18.81 -13.86
N PRO A 348 -12.72 -18.85 -13.52
CA PRO A 348 -13.19 -18.79 -12.14
C PRO A 348 -13.03 -20.10 -11.35
N PHE A 349 -12.53 -21.19 -11.97
CA PHE A 349 -12.50 -22.54 -11.39
C PHE A 349 -11.95 -22.56 -9.95
N TYR A 350 -10.78 -21.98 -9.73
CA TYR A 350 -10.14 -21.97 -8.42
C TYR A 350 -10.91 -21.12 -7.40
N LEU A 351 -11.42 -19.96 -7.82
CA LEU A 351 -12.23 -19.08 -6.96
C LEU A 351 -13.48 -19.80 -6.45
N GLY A 352 -14.33 -20.29 -7.37
CA GLY A 352 -15.57 -20.96 -7.00
C GLY A 352 -15.36 -22.22 -6.14
N LEU A 353 -14.27 -22.95 -6.37
CA LEU A 353 -13.92 -24.11 -5.57
C LEU A 353 -13.53 -23.74 -4.13
N THR A 354 -12.75 -22.67 -3.96
CA THR A 354 -12.30 -22.22 -2.64
C THR A 354 -13.33 -21.43 -1.86
N ASP A 355 -14.27 -20.77 -2.54
CA ASP A 355 -15.44 -20.16 -1.91
C ASP A 355 -16.31 -21.23 -1.23
N ALA A 356 -16.51 -22.36 -1.90
CA ALA A 356 -17.27 -23.48 -1.37
C ALA A 356 -16.50 -24.22 -0.27
N VAL A 357 -15.20 -24.47 -0.47
CA VAL A 357 -14.35 -25.27 0.43
C VAL A 357 -12.92 -24.68 0.47
N PRO A 358 -12.62 -23.77 1.42
CA PRO A 358 -11.33 -23.07 1.50
C PRO A 358 -10.07 -23.98 1.54
N PRO A 359 -10.09 -25.17 2.19
CA PRO A 359 -8.93 -26.07 2.21
C PRO A 359 -8.44 -26.54 0.82
N TYR A 360 -9.25 -26.42 -0.24
CA TYR A 360 -8.82 -26.80 -1.58
C TYR A 360 -7.68 -25.94 -2.15
N GLN A 361 -7.35 -24.81 -1.51
CA GLN A 361 -6.15 -24.03 -1.81
C GLN A 361 -4.86 -24.87 -1.74
N LEU A 362 -4.84 -25.93 -0.93
CA LEU A 362 -3.69 -26.85 -0.82
C LEU A 362 -3.40 -27.65 -2.11
N PHE A 363 -4.37 -27.75 -3.01
CA PHE A 363 -4.25 -28.51 -4.27
C PHE A 363 -4.07 -27.60 -5.49
N PHE A 364 -3.85 -26.30 -5.29
CA PHE A 364 -3.57 -25.39 -6.40
C PHE A 364 -2.33 -25.87 -7.14
N GLN A 365 -2.39 -25.83 -8.49
CA GLN A 365 -1.34 -26.35 -9.37
C GLN A 365 -1.05 -27.86 -9.21
N ALA A 366 -1.86 -28.62 -8.46
CA ALA A 366 -1.79 -30.08 -8.52
C ALA A 366 -2.22 -30.56 -9.91
N PRO A 367 -1.55 -31.56 -10.52
CA PRO A 367 -1.82 -31.97 -11.90
C PRO A 367 -3.29 -32.29 -12.20
N GLY A 368 -3.99 -32.91 -11.25
CA GLY A 368 -5.42 -33.21 -11.39
C GLY A 368 -6.29 -31.94 -11.43
N PHE A 369 -5.94 -30.90 -10.67
CA PHE A 369 -6.69 -29.65 -10.66
C PHE A 369 -6.42 -28.81 -11.91
N VAL A 370 -5.19 -28.79 -12.41
CA VAL A 370 -4.87 -28.15 -13.70
C VAL A 370 -5.64 -28.83 -14.85
N PHE A 371 -5.74 -30.16 -14.82
CA PHE A 371 -6.57 -30.90 -15.77
C PHE A 371 -8.05 -30.55 -15.64
N LEU A 372 -8.60 -30.51 -14.41
CA LEU A 372 -10.00 -30.14 -14.17
C LEU A 372 -10.30 -28.69 -14.55
N GLU A 373 -9.38 -27.75 -14.31
CA GLU A 373 -9.48 -26.36 -14.76
C GLU A 373 -9.59 -26.29 -16.28
N GLY A 374 -8.77 -27.05 -17.01
CA GLY A 374 -8.82 -27.12 -18.47
C GLY A 374 -10.11 -27.75 -19.01
N LEU A 375 -10.74 -28.65 -18.25
CA LEU A 375 -12.07 -29.19 -18.57
C LEU A 375 -13.21 -28.26 -18.14
N PHE A 376 -12.93 -27.25 -17.32
CA PHE A 376 -13.92 -26.31 -16.83
C PHE A 376 -14.31 -25.34 -17.95
N THR A 377 -15.19 -25.80 -18.83
CA THR A 377 -15.84 -24.97 -19.82
C THR A 377 -17.01 -24.26 -19.15
N ASN A 378 -16.92 -22.95 -18.93
CA ASN A 378 -18.01 -22.13 -18.40
C ASN A 378 -19.32 -22.44 -19.13
N GLY A 379 -20.29 -23.03 -18.43
CA GLY A 379 -21.52 -23.51 -19.03
C GLY A 379 -22.54 -22.45 -19.43
N THR A 380 -22.31 -21.13 -19.23
CA THR A 380 -23.47 -20.18 -19.25
C THR A 380 -23.24 -18.71 -19.62
N GLY A 381 -22.06 -18.18 -19.96
CA GLY A 381 -22.00 -16.78 -20.39
C GLY A 381 -20.62 -16.14 -20.41
N ILE A 382 -20.50 -15.15 -21.31
CA ILE A 382 -19.39 -14.21 -21.56
C ILE A 382 -18.14 -14.44 -20.72
N THR A 383 -17.12 -15.05 -21.33
CA THR A 383 -15.79 -15.21 -20.73
C THR A 383 -15.00 -13.91 -20.86
N ILE A 384 -14.49 -13.38 -19.74
CA ILE A 384 -13.48 -12.32 -19.76
C ILE A 384 -12.21 -12.91 -20.36
N ARG A 385 -11.77 -12.38 -21.50
CA ARG A 385 -10.61 -12.88 -22.23
C ARG A 385 -9.80 -11.77 -22.86
N ASP A 386 -8.49 -11.99 -22.94
CA ASP A 386 -7.56 -11.22 -23.73
C ASP A 386 -7.49 -11.84 -25.13
N ALA A 387 -7.92 -11.09 -26.14
CA ALA A 387 -8.08 -11.61 -27.50
C ALA A 387 -6.75 -11.70 -28.26
N ALA A 388 -5.78 -10.86 -27.91
CA ALA A 388 -4.48 -10.82 -28.56
C ALA A 388 -3.37 -10.58 -27.51
N PRO A 389 -3.11 -11.56 -26.63
CA PRO A 389 -2.05 -11.44 -25.63
C PRO A 389 -0.68 -11.21 -26.25
N LEU A 390 0.23 -10.59 -25.52
CA LEU A 390 1.63 -10.44 -25.97
C LEU A 390 2.38 -11.77 -25.85
N MET A 391 3.19 -12.11 -26.88
CA MET A 391 4.06 -13.28 -26.86
C MET A 391 5.28 -13.11 -25.94
N ASN A 392 5.74 -11.87 -25.78
CA ASN A 392 6.90 -11.50 -24.97
C ASN A 392 6.56 -10.30 -24.07
N PRO A 393 7.16 -10.19 -22.87
CA PRO A 393 6.88 -9.06 -21.98
C PRO A 393 7.41 -7.75 -22.59
N PRO A 394 6.76 -6.58 -22.38
CA PRO A 394 7.13 -5.31 -23.02
C PRO A 394 8.61 -4.90 -22.82
N ASP A 395 9.22 -5.20 -21.67
CA ASP A 395 10.62 -4.86 -21.37
C ASP A 395 11.67 -5.76 -22.06
N SER A 396 11.24 -6.82 -22.77
CA SER A 396 12.13 -7.72 -23.51
C SER A 396 12.70 -7.11 -24.78
N GLN A 397 12.15 -5.99 -25.28
CA GLN A 397 12.62 -5.36 -26.52
C GLN A 397 13.78 -4.36 -26.34
N SER A 398 14.21 -4.07 -25.11
CA SER A 398 15.26 -3.08 -24.82
C SER A 398 16.55 -3.63 -24.18
N SER A 399 16.80 -4.93 -24.23
CA SER A 399 18.01 -5.52 -23.62
C SER A 399 18.79 -6.50 -24.50
N ASP A 400 18.81 -6.26 -25.82
CA ASP A 400 19.71 -6.98 -26.74
C ASP A 400 21.04 -6.25 -27.01
N THR A 401 21.57 -5.58 -25.98
CA THR A 401 22.99 -5.17 -25.91
C THR A 401 23.55 -5.50 -24.53
N GLY A 402 23.76 -6.78 -24.26
CA GLY A 402 24.40 -7.21 -23.02
C GLY A 402 24.38 -8.71 -22.86
N GLY A 403 25.23 -9.41 -23.61
CA GLY A 403 25.48 -10.83 -23.42
C GLY A 403 25.89 -11.11 -21.97
N SER A 404 24.92 -11.47 -21.14
CA SER A 404 25.15 -11.95 -19.78
C SER A 404 25.44 -13.45 -19.84
N SER A 405 26.51 -13.80 -19.15
CA SER A 405 27.27 -15.02 -19.26
C SER A 405 26.51 -16.29 -18.83
N SER A 406 25.98 -17.03 -19.80
CA SER A 406 25.38 -18.37 -19.60
C SER A 406 26.31 -19.37 -18.89
N TRP A 407 27.64 -19.14 -18.94
CA TRP A 407 28.63 -19.98 -18.30
C TRP A 407 28.65 -19.89 -16.77
N VAL A 408 28.26 -18.74 -16.19
CA VAL A 408 28.22 -18.56 -14.72
C VAL A 408 27.06 -19.37 -14.12
N THR A 409 25.90 -19.34 -14.79
CA THR A 409 24.73 -20.15 -14.42
C THR A 409 25.02 -21.65 -14.58
N GLY A 410 25.76 -22.02 -15.63
CA GLY A 410 26.24 -23.39 -15.83
C GLY A 410 27.19 -23.88 -14.73
N ILE A 411 28.11 -23.03 -14.26
CA ILE A 411 29.02 -23.36 -13.14
C ILE A 411 28.25 -23.53 -11.83
N LEU A 412 27.31 -22.64 -11.53
CA LEU A 412 26.47 -22.75 -10.33
C LEU A 412 25.64 -24.04 -10.34
N GLY A 413 25.05 -24.40 -11.49
CA GLY A 413 24.33 -25.66 -11.68
C GLY A 413 25.23 -26.88 -11.48
N ALA A 414 26.45 -26.87 -12.02
CA ALA A 414 27.41 -27.96 -11.85
C ALA A 414 27.87 -28.11 -10.39
N LEU A 415 28.10 -27.00 -9.68
CA LEU A 415 28.46 -27.02 -8.25
C LEU A 415 27.34 -27.59 -7.38
N LEU A 416 26.08 -27.23 -7.66
CA LEU A 416 24.92 -27.78 -6.97
C LEU A 416 24.74 -29.29 -7.23
N LEU A 417 24.96 -29.75 -8.46
CA LEU A 417 24.92 -31.17 -8.83
C LEU A 417 26.05 -31.97 -8.17
N LEU A 418 27.27 -31.40 -8.09
CA LEU A 418 28.39 -32.03 -7.38
C LEU A 418 28.13 -32.08 -5.87
N GLY A 419 27.56 -31.02 -5.29
CA GLY A 419 27.15 -30.99 -3.89
C GLY A 419 26.10 -32.04 -3.56
N SER A 420 25.04 -32.14 -4.36
CA SER A 420 23.97 -33.14 -4.17
C SER A 420 24.48 -34.57 -4.37
N GLY A 421 25.31 -34.82 -5.39
CA GLY A 421 25.96 -36.11 -5.61
C GLY A 421 26.86 -36.53 -4.44
N THR A 422 27.58 -35.58 -3.84
CA THR A 422 28.43 -35.84 -2.66
C THR A 422 27.60 -36.16 -1.43
N ILE A 423 26.48 -35.47 -1.20
CA ILE A 423 25.55 -35.74 -0.10
C ILE A 423 24.92 -37.13 -0.25
N ILE A 424 24.48 -37.48 -1.46
CA ILE A 424 23.91 -38.81 -1.75
C ILE A 424 24.97 -39.90 -1.55
N TYR A 425 26.17 -39.73 -2.10
CA TYR A 425 27.25 -40.71 -1.97
C TYR A 425 27.71 -40.92 -0.52
N THR A 426 27.84 -39.84 0.26
CA THR A 426 28.25 -39.91 1.67
C THR A 426 27.12 -40.40 2.58
N GLY A 427 25.86 -40.12 2.24
CA GLY A 427 24.68 -40.65 2.93
C GLY A 427 24.46 -42.15 2.71
N VAL A 428 24.67 -42.65 1.49
CA VAL A 428 24.53 -44.08 1.15
C VAL A 428 25.65 -44.94 1.75
N LYS A 429 26.84 -44.39 1.98
CA LYS A 429 27.96 -45.10 2.64
C LYS A 429 27.82 -45.25 4.16
N LYS A 430 26.78 -44.68 4.77
CA LYS A 430 26.51 -44.71 6.22
C LYS A 430 25.35 -45.63 6.62
N GLN A 431 24.83 -46.47 5.72
CA GLN A 431 23.85 -47.51 6.02
C GLN A 431 24.46 -48.91 5.93
#